data_AF-A0A816FSB8-F1
#
_entry.id   AF-A0A816FSB8-F1
#
_cell.length_a   1.000
_cell.length_b   1.000
_cell.length_c   1.000
_cell.angle_alpha   90.00
_cell.angle_beta   90.00
_cell.angle_gamma   90.00
#
_symmetry.space_group_name_H-M   'P 1'
#
loop_
_entity.id
_entity.type
_entity.pdbx_description
1 polymer ?
#
loop_
_entity_poly.entity_id
_entity_poly.type
_entity_poly.pdbx_seq_one_letter_code
_entity_poly.pdbx_strand_id
1 'polypeptide(L)'
;YIRPLSAFPQLFQRIPVCDPTLRFNYFVEHILPRFDTSTYDHTLIYLSSYFDFVRLRNYMRTEKHKQFNYLTLSEYSTKKQVLLARNIFYHREVRFLLMTERFHFYHRYRIKGIRHILFYDLPSYGHFYPEIVHFLTLPHVEEKKKTTLTRAQHSDEPSTCTALYAKEDALKLAYILGQQAVTDLLNSEKNTHMFTNK
;
A
#
# COMPACT_ATOMS: atom_id res chain seq x y z
N TYR A 1 9.25 15.74 -15.19
CA TYR A 1 9.47 14.33 -15.60
C TYR A 1 9.30 13.44 -14.37
N ILE A 2 8.19 12.70 -14.24
CA ILE A 2 8.05 11.71 -13.15
C ILE A 2 8.07 10.32 -13.80
N ARG A 3 9.26 9.74 -13.91
CA ARG A 3 9.57 8.30 -13.88
C ARG A 3 11.06 8.20 -13.46
N PRO A 4 11.43 7.25 -12.59
CA PRO A 4 11.04 5.85 -12.70
C PRO A 4 10.04 5.41 -11.64
N LEU A 5 8.97 4.77 -12.12
CA LEU A 5 8.20 3.80 -11.35
C LEU A 5 9.25 2.83 -10.78
N SER A 6 9.33 2.71 -9.46
CA SER A 6 10.40 2.07 -8.67
C SER A 6 11.02 0.78 -9.24
N ALA A 7 12.14 0.36 -8.67
CA ALA A 7 12.79 -0.93 -8.96
C ALA A 7 11.91 -2.17 -8.70
N PHE A 8 10.71 -1.99 -8.12
CA PHE A 8 9.79 -3.08 -7.78
C PHE A 8 8.66 -3.19 -8.81
N PRO A 9 8.19 -4.42 -9.12
CA PRO A 9 7.01 -4.61 -9.95
C PRO A 9 5.78 -3.99 -9.27
N GLN A 10 5.05 -3.17 -10.03
CA GLN A 10 3.85 -2.48 -9.57
C GLN A 10 2.63 -3.01 -10.33
N LEU A 11 1.70 -3.60 -9.58
CA LEU A 11 0.49 -4.18 -10.09
C LEU A 11 -0.65 -3.17 -10.01
N PHE A 12 -1.21 -2.77 -11.14
CA PHE A 12 -2.43 -1.98 -11.21
C PHE A 12 -3.58 -2.92 -11.51
N GLN A 13 -4.51 -3.04 -10.55
CA GLN A 13 -5.68 -3.90 -10.65
C GLN A 13 -6.95 -3.05 -10.75
N ARG A 14 -7.66 -3.23 -11.87
CA ARG A 14 -8.96 -2.61 -12.14
C ARG A 14 -10.02 -3.25 -11.25
N ILE A 15 -10.82 -2.40 -10.61
CA ILE A 15 -12.04 -2.81 -9.91
C ILE A 15 -13.26 -2.33 -10.69
N PRO A 16 -14.37 -3.09 -10.69
CA PRO A 16 -15.55 -2.77 -11.51
C PRO A 16 -16.49 -1.75 -10.87
N VAL A 17 -16.13 -1.14 -9.73
CA VAL A 17 -17.01 -0.34 -8.88
C VAL A 17 -16.41 1.02 -8.56
N CYS A 18 -17.21 2.08 -8.74
CA CYS A 18 -16.85 3.45 -8.36
C CYS A 18 -17.54 3.92 -7.07
N ASP A 19 -18.72 3.38 -6.74
CA ASP A 19 -19.43 3.75 -5.52
C ASP A 19 -18.61 3.35 -4.27
N PRO A 20 -18.42 4.26 -3.28
CA PRO A 20 -17.60 3.97 -2.10
C PRO A 20 -18.05 2.76 -1.29
N THR A 21 -19.35 2.50 -1.22
CA THR A 21 -19.90 1.37 -0.45
C THR A 21 -19.66 0.06 -1.19
N LEU A 22 -19.93 0.02 -2.50
CA LEU A 22 -19.63 -1.14 -3.33
C LEU A 22 -18.14 -1.44 -3.40
N ARG A 23 -17.29 -0.40 -3.47
CA ARG A 23 -15.82 -0.54 -3.42
C ARG A 23 -15.37 -1.17 -2.11
N PHE A 24 -15.91 -0.72 -0.99
CA PHE A 24 -15.60 -1.29 0.31
C PHE A 24 -15.99 -2.77 0.40
N ASN A 25 -17.20 -3.14 -0.02
CA ASN A 25 -17.66 -4.53 -0.03
C ASN A 25 -16.77 -5.40 -0.92
N TYR A 26 -16.52 -4.95 -2.16
CA TYR A 26 -15.65 -5.65 -3.10
C TYR A 26 -14.23 -5.86 -2.54
N PHE A 27 -13.67 -4.82 -1.89
CA PHE A 27 -12.36 -4.90 -1.27
C PHE A 27 -12.31 -5.97 -0.18
N VAL A 28 -13.29 -5.95 0.71
CA VAL A 28 -13.39 -6.88 1.84
C VAL A 28 -13.64 -8.32 1.38
N GLU A 29 -14.46 -8.52 0.37
CA GLU A 29 -14.85 -9.86 -0.10
C GLU A 29 -13.80 -10.50 -1.01
N HIS A 30 -13.11 -9.70 -1.84
CA HIS A 30 -12.26 -10.25 -2.90
C HIS A 30 -10.79 -9.89 -2.79
N ILE A 31 -10.44 -8.73 -2.20
CA ILE A 31 -9.05 -8.25 -2.18
C ILE A 31 -8.38 -8.59 -0.86
N LEU A 32 -8.93 -8.11 0.26
CA LEU A 32 -8.35 -8.28 1.59
C LEU A 32 -8.06 -9.75 1.97
N PRO A 33 -8.92 -10.74 1.66
CA PRO A 33 -8.64 -12.14 2.00
C PRO A 33 -7.41 -12.70 1.29
N ARG A 34 -6.99 -12.13 0.15
CA ARG A 34 -5.76 -12.55 -0.56
C ARG A 34 -4.50 -12.21 0.22
N PHE A 35 -4.59 -11.24 1.14
CA PHE A 35 -3.49 -10.80 2.00
C PHE A 35 -3.52 -11.49 3.37
N ASP A 36 -4.40 -12.46 3.60
CA ASP A 36 -4.47 -13.18 4.88
C ASP A 36 -3.37 -14.24 5.03
N THR A 37 -2.55 -14.50 4.01
CA THR A 37 -1.41 -15.42 4.12
C THR A 37 -0.21 -14.75 4.80
N SER A 38 0.66 -15.55 5.44
CA SER A 38 1.90 -15.07 6.08
C SER A 38 2.88 -14.41 5.12
N THR A 39 2.76 -14.68 3.82
CA THR A 39 3.56 -14.07 2.75
C THR A 39 3.33 -12.56 2.62
N TYR A 40 2.20 -12.03 3.13
CA TYR A 40 1.87 -10.61 3.04
C TYR A 40 2.05 -9.87 4.37
N ASP A 41 3.00 -10.31 5.19
CA ASP A 41 3.34 -9.61 6.43
C ASP A 41 4.05 -8.27 6.17
N HIS A 42 3.82 -7.28 7.04
CA HIS A 42 4.27 -5.89 6.87
C HIS A 42 3.66 -5.21 5.63
N THR A 43 2.36 -5.38 5.46
CA THR A 43 1.57 -4.72 4.42
C THR A 43 1.10 -3.33 4.88
N LEU A 44 1.47 -2.30 4.14
CA LEU A 44 0.87 -0.97 4.22
C LEU A 44 -0.41 -0.94 3.38
N ILE A 45 -1.54 -0.64 4.00
CA ILE A 45 -2.77 -0.29 3.29
C ILE A 45 -2.90 1.23 3.27
N TYR A 46 -2.74 1.81 2.09
CA TYR A 46 -2.87 3.25 1.86
C TYR A 46 -4.32 3.60 1.50
N LEU A 47 -4.87 4.61 2.16
CA LEU A 47 -6.23 5.11 1.90
C LEU A 47 -6.23 6.62 1.65
N SER A 48 -6.76 7.04 0.50
CA SER A 48 -6.96 8.46 0.13
C SER A 48 -8.03 9.12 1.02
N SER A 49 -9.11 8.39 1.30
CA SER A 49 -10.29 8.85 2.04
C SER A 49 -10.25 8.43 3.52
N TYR A 50 -10.50 9.39 4.42
CA TYR A 50 -10.66 9.09 5.85
C TYR A 50 -11.88 8.23 6.14
N PHE A 51 -12.96 8.37 5.36
CA PHE A 51 -14.18 7.59 5.56
C PHE A 51 -13.95 6.11 5.31
N ASP A 52 -13.22 5.76 4.24
CA ASP A 52 -12.87 4.37 3.94
C ASP A 52 -11.88 3.81 4.97
N PHE A 53 -10.96 4.65 5.48
CA PHE A 53 -10.10 4.28 6.59
C PHE A 53 -10.91 3.89 7.84
N VAL A 54 -11.92 4.69 8.21
CA VAL A 54 -12.77 4.38 9.37
C VAL A 54 -13.57 3.09 9.13
N ARG A 55 -14.12 2.89 7.93
CA ARG A 55 -14.86 1.66 7.55
C ARG A 55 -13.96 0.43 7.68
N LEU A 56 -12.76 0.47 7.09
CA LEU A 56 -11.82 -0.64 7.10
C LEU A 56 -11.29 -0.93 8.52
N ARG A 57 -10.93 0.10 9.28
CA ARG A 57 -10.51 -0.03 10.68
C ARG A 57 -11.59 -0.69 11.52
N ASN A 58 -12.84 -0.24 11.39
CA ASN A 58 -13.95 -0.80 12.15
C ASN A 58 -14.22 -2.26 11.76
N TYR A 59 -14.13 -2.59 10.47
CA TYR A 59 -14.24 -3.96 9.97
C TYR A 59 -13.16 -4.87 10.59
N MET A 60 -11.89 -4.51 10.45
CA MET A 60 -10.74 -5.27 10.99
C MET A 60 -10.74 -5.39 12.52
N ARG A 61 -11.39 -4.47 13.23
CA ARG A 61 -11.51 -4.53 14.71
C ARG A 61 -12.45 -5.63 15.19
N THR A 62 -13.35 -6.13 14.34
CA THR A 62 -14.36 -7.12 14.73
C THR A 62 -13.69 -8.44 15.13
N GLU A 63 -14.24 -9.14 16.12
CA GLU A 63 -13.74 -10.44 16.62
C GLU A 63 -13.46 -11.46 15.52
N LYS A 64 -14.29 -11.47 14.47
CA LYS A 64 -14.17 -12.34 13.29
C LYS A 64 -12.92 -12.07 12.42
N HIS A 65 -12.25 -10.94 12.63
CA HIS A 65 -11.16 -10.42 11.80
C HIS A 65 -9.89 -10.15 12.61
N LYS A 66 -9.80 -10.72 13.83
CA LYS A 66 -8.63 -10.58 14.71
C LYS A 66 -7.31 -11.08 14.11
N GLN A 67 -7.37 -11.97 13.11
CA GLN A 67 -6.16 -12.43 12.40
C GLN A 67 -5.47 -11.31 11.62
N PHE A 68 -6.18 -10.23 11.30
CA PHE A 68 -5.63 -9.03 10.68
C PHE A 68 -5.16 -8.06 11.78
N ASN A 69 -4.14 -8.42 12.55
CA ASN A 69 -3.57 -7.46 13.51
C ASN A 69 -3.06 -6.22 12.75
N TYR A 70 -3.43 -5.03 13.23
CA TYR A 70 -3.15 -3.79 12.51
C TYR A 70 -2.77 -2.64 13.44
N LEU A 71 -1.97 -1.72 12.89
CA LEU A 71 -1.70 -0.41 13.45
C LEU A 71 -2.34 0.66 12.57
N THR A 72 -2.54 1.85 13.13
CA THR A 72 -3.14 2.97 12.40
C THR A 72 -2.25 4.20 12.47
N LEU A 73 -2.14 4.90 11.34
CA LEU A 73 -1.52 6.20 11.20
C LEU A 73 -2.50 7.11 10.46
N SER A 74 -3.19 7.96 11.21
CA SER A 74 -4.05 9.00 10.65
C SER A 74 -3.56 10.36 11.11
N GLU A 75 -4.06 11.40 10.46
CA GLU A 75 -3.87 12.81 10.84
C GLU A 75 -4.29 13.13 12.27
N TYR A 76 -5.07 12.27 12.92
CA TYR A 76 -5.47 12.40 14.33
C TYR A 76 -4.54 11.63 15.28
N SER A 77 -3.56 10.89 14.76
CA SER A 77 -2.59 10.17 15.57
C SER A 77 -1.63 11.13 16.28
N THR A 78 -1.54 11.00 17.61
CA THR A 78 -0.58 11.76 18.40
C THR A 78 0.86 11.35 18.09
N LYS A 79 1.84 12.23 18.35
CA LYS A 79 3.27 11.92 18.16
C LYS A 79 3.69 10.62 18.87
N LYS A 80 3.15 10.37 20.08
CA LYS A 80 3.42 9.14 20.85
C LYS A 80 2.88 7.90 20.14
N GLN A 81 1.64 7.94 19.64
CA GLN A 81 1.05 6.84 18.87
C GLN A 81 1.83 6.58 17.58
N VAL A 82 2.23 7.63 16.86
CA VAL A 82 3.03 7.51 15.64
C VAL A 82 4.38 6.85 15.93
N LEU A 83 5.08 7.29 16.99
CA LEU A 83 6.37 6.72 17.37
C LEU A 83 6.24 5.23 17.69
N LEU A 84 5.23 4.88 18.50
CA LEU A 84 4.96 3.49 18.91
C LEU A 84 4.58 2.61 17.71
N ALA A 85 3.67 3.07 16.86
CA ALA A 85 3.26 2.32 15.67
C ALA A 85 4.43 2.08 14.71
N ARG A 86 5.28 3.09 14.49
CA ARG A 86 6.47 2.94 13.64
C ARG A 86 7.49 1.96 14.24
N ASN A 87 7.66 1.95 15.56
CA ASN A 87 8.57 1.03 16.24
C ASN A 87 8.06 -0.42 16.14
N ILE A 88 6.82 -0.67 16.56
CA ILE A 88 6.19 -2.00 16.53
C ILE A 88 6.17 -2.57 15.10
N PHE A 89 5.79 -1.75 14.12
CA PHE A 89 5.74 -2.17 12.72
C PHE A 89 7.14 -2.50 12.17
N TYR A 90 8.17 -1.73 12.55
CA TYR A 90 9.55 -2.02 12.16
C TYR A 90 10.03 -3.37 12.72
N HIS A 91 9.67 -3.70 13.96
CA HIS A 91 10.04 -4.96 14.64
C HIS A 91 9.22 -6.18 14.25
N ARG A 92 8.34 -6.02 13.28
CA ARG A 92 7.53 -7.09 12.67
C ARG A 92 6.47 -7.73 13.57
N GLU A 93 6.06 -7.06 14.63
CA GLU A 93 5.05 -7.57 15.58
C GLU A 93 3.62 -7.51 15.02
N VAL A 94 3.38 -6.65 14.02
CA VAL A 94 2.06 -6.43 13.43
C VAL A 94 2.11 -6.56 11.91
N ARG A 95 1.09 -7.19 11.33
CA ARG A 95 1.01 -7.49 9.89
C ARG A 95 0.60 -6.28 9.06
N PHE A 96 -0.44 -5.56 9.48
CA PHE A 96 -0.99 -4.45 8.69
C PHE A 96 -0.70 -3.08 9.30
N LEU A 97 -0.46 -2.11 8.43
CA LEU A 97 -0.42 -0.69 8.78
C LEU A 97 -1.46 0.04 7.93
N LEU A 98 -2.51 0.58 8.55
CA LEU A 98 -3.47 1.44 7.87
C LEU A 98 -2.97 2.88 7.93
N MET A 99 -2.79 3.50 6.77
CA MET A 99 -2.30 4.88 6.68
C MET A 99 -3.21 5.73 5.80
N THR A 100 -3.58 6.91 6.30
CA THR A 100 -4.34 7.89 5.53
C THR A 100 -3.42 8.78 4.70
N GLU A 101 -3.92 9.26 3.57
CA GLU A 101 -3.23 10.26 2.76
C GLU A 101 -2.94 11.54 3.54
N ARG A 102 -3.91 12.02 4.34
CA ARG A 102 -3.74 13.24 5.13
C ARG A 102 -2.62 13.12 6.15
N PHE A 103 -2.42 11.94 6.74
CA PHE A 103 -1.27 11.69 7.61
C PHE A 103 0.06 11.89 6.87
N HIS A 104 0.18 11.31 5.67
CA HIS A 104 1.36 11.49 4.82
C HIS A 104 1.56 12.95 4.42
N PHE A 105 0.47 13.63 4.03
CA PHE A 105 0.47 15.05 3.65
C PHE A 105 1.01 15.95 4.77
N TYR A 106 0.51 15.83 6.00
CA TYR A 106 0.88 16.72 7.10
C TYR A 106 2.24 16.41 7.71
N HIS A 107 2.62 15.14 7.79
CA HIS A 107 3.80 14.75 8.58
C HIS A 107 5.01 14.31 7.76
N ARG A 108 4.80 13.85 6.52
CA ARG A 108 5.87 13.39 5.60
C ARG A 108 6.85 12.38 6.25
N TYR A 109 6.36 11.55 7.18
CA TYR A 109 7.22 10.56 7.83
C TYR A 109 7.65 9.48 6.84
N ARG A 110 8.94 9.12 6.88
CA ARG A 110 9.45 7.92 6.23
C ARG A 110 9.16 6.70 7.12
N ILE A 111 8.31 5.81 6.62
CA ILE A 111 7.90 4.59 7.32
C ILE A 111 8.80 3.44 6.86
N LYS A 112 9.53 2.84 7.81
CA LYS A 112 10.45 1.71 7.55
C LYS A 112 9.73 0.40 7.82
N GLY A 113 10.26 -0.71 7.29
CA GLY A 113 9.73 -2.04 7.58
C GLY A 113 8.67 -2.56 6.59
N ILE A 114 8.18 -1.73 5.66
CA ILE A 114 7.09 -2.09 4.73
C ILE A 114 7.60 -3.03 3.62
N ARG A 115 7.01 -4.22 3.49
CA ARG A 115 7.33 -5.19 2.42
C ARG A 115 6.30 -5.21 1.30
N HIS A 116 5.06 -4.92 1.63
CA HIS A 116 3.98 -4.89 0.66
C HIS A 116 3.21 -3.60 0.79
N ILE A 117 2.80 -3.04 -0.34
CA ILE A 117 1.93 -1.87 -0.38
C ILE A 117 0.66 -2.26 -1.11
N LEU A 118 -0.48 -1.96 -0.50
CA LEU A 118 -1.80 -2.08 -1.08
C LEU A 118 -2.45 -0.69 -1.07
N PHE A 119 -2.50 -0.04 -2.22
CA PHE A 119 -3.28 1.18 -2.39
C PHE A 119 -4.76 0.77 -2.51
N TYR A 120 -5.53 1.02 -1.45
CA TYR A 120 -6.98 0.85 -1.48
C TYR A 120 -7.60 1.76 -2.54
N ASP A 121 -7.06 2.97 -2.69
CA ASP A 121 -7.37 3.93 -3.74
C ASP A 121 -6.09 4.69 -4.14
N LEU A 122 -6.07 5.22 -5.36
CA LEU A 122 -4.95 6.00 -5.85
C LEU A 122 -4.82 7.32 -5.08
N PRO A 123 -3.59 7.79 -4.83
CA PRO A 123 -3.39 9.09 -4.18
C PRO A 123 -4.05 10.24 -4.95
N SER A 124 -4.60 11.22 -4.22
CA SER A 124 -5.17 12.43 -4.85
C SER A 124 -4.09 13.26 -5.54
N TYR A 125 -2.85 13.19 -5.03
CA TYR A 125 -1.69 13.86 -5.57
C TYR A 125 -0.72 12.85 -6.20
N GLY A 126 -0.48 12.94 -7.51
CA GLY A 126 0.34 11.96 -8.24
C GLY A 126 1.76 11.75 -7.69
N HIS A 127 2.37 12.78 -7.10
CA HIS A 127 3.71 12.69 -6.51
C HIS A 127 3.76 11.88 -5.21
N PHE A 128 2.63 11.63 -4.54
CA PHE A 128 2.59 10.77 -3.36
C PHE A 128 2.79 9.30 -3.72
N TYR A 129 2.32 8.87 -4.89
CA TYR A 129 2.48 7.48 -5.30
C TYR A 129 3.95 7.01 -5.28
N PRO A 130 4.91 7.66 -5.98
CA PRO A 130 6.31 7.26 -5.92
C PRO A 130 6.94 7.45 -4.53
N GLU A 131 6.51 8.43 -3.72
CA GLU A 131 6.99 8.61 -2.35
C GLU A 131 6.60 7.44 -1.43
N ILE A 132 5.35 6.96 -1.54
CA ILE A 132 4.87 5.82 -0.78
C ILE A 132 5.55 4.54 -1.27
N VAL A 133 5.66 4.34 -2.58
CA VAL A 133 6.37 3.20 -3.16
C VAL A 133 7.85 3.18 -2.73
N HIS A 134 8.48 4.34 -2.57
CA HIS A 134 9.86 4.44 -2.07
C HIS A 134 10.02 3.85 -0.66
N PHE A 135 8.96 3.72 0.15
CA PHE A 135 9.06 3.05 1.45
C PHE A 135 9.49 1.58 1.37
N LEU A 136 9.25 0.91 0.23
CA LEU A 136 9.74 -0.45 -0.02
C LEU A 136 11.28 -0.52 -0.13
N THR A 137 11.95 0.60 -0.38
CA THR A 137 13.42 0.67 -0.44
C THR A 137 14.05 0.96 0.92
N LEU A 138 13.24 1.27 1.94
CA LEU A 138 13.74 1.67 3.24
C LEU A 138 14.11 0.43 4.08
N PRO A 139 15.11 0.55 4.98
CA PRO A 139 15.65 -0.61 5.67
C PRO A 139 14.63 -1.42 6.45
N HIS A 140 14.83 -2.74 6.47
CA HIS A 140 14.11 -3.69 7.33
C HIS A 140 15.00 -4.19 8.48
N VAL A 141 14.42 -4.75 9.56
CA VAL A 141 15.19 -5.30 10.69
C VAL A 141 16.16 -6.40 10.24
N GLU A 142 15.74 -7.25 9.30
CA GLU A 142 16.55 -8.35 8.73
C GLU A 142 17.80 -7.86 7.97
N GLU A 143 17.75 -6.68 7.32
CA GLU A 143 18.87 -6.16 6.53
C GLU A 143 20.04 -5.67 7.38
N LYS A 144 19.78 -5.23 8.62
CA LYS A 144 20.85 -4.82 9.55
C LYS A 144 21.73 -5.99 10.01
N LYS A 145 21.23 -7.23 9.95
CA LYS A 145 22.05 -8.42 10.25
C LYS A 145 22.92 -8.85 9.07
N LYS A 146 22.55 -8.48 7.83
CA LYS A 146 23.25 -8.85 6.58
C LYS A 146 24.48 -7.98 6.26
N THR A 147 24.74 -6.89 6.97
CA THR A 147 25.89 -6.00 6.69
C THR A 147 27.23 -6.50 7.25
N THR A 148 27.23 -7.55 8.07
CA THR A 148 28.49 -8.06 8.67
C THR A 148 28.97 -9.37 8.05
N LEU A 149 28.11 -10.24 7.52
CA LEU A 149 28.53 -11.55 7.00
C LEU A 149 27.61 -12.02 5.85
N THR A 150 28.21 -12.18 4.67
CA THR A 150 27.78 -13.01 3.52
C THR A 150 26.34 -12.85 3.00
N ARG A 151 26.25 -12.30 1.79
CA ARG A 151 25.05 -12.06 0.96
C ARG A 151 24.40 -13.33 0.39
N ALA A 152 24.31 -14.41 1.17
CA ALA A 152 23.85 -15.70 0.68
C ALA A 152 22.77 -16.30 1.59
N GLN A 153 21.62 -16.59 0.98
CA GLN A 153 20.71 -17.70 1.34
C GLN A 153 19.81 -17.54 2.59
N HIS A 154 18.92 -16.55 2.56
CA HIS A 154 17.56 -16.71 3.10
C HIS A 154 16.58 -15.97 2.18
N SER A 155 15.45 -16.61 1.87
CA SER A 155 14.43 -16.19 0.91
C SER A 155 14.00 -14.72 1.10
N ASP A 156 14.57 -13.81 0.31
CA ASP A 156 14.04 -12.46 0.19
C ASP A 156 12.70 -12.57 -0.58
N GLU A 157 11.61 -12.76 0.16
CA GLU A 157 10.27 -12.70 -0.44
C GLU A 157 10.11 -11.36 -1.16
N PRO A 158 9.72 -11.35 -2.44
CA PRO A 158 9.71 -10.14 -3.24
C PRO A 158 8.75 -9.12 -2.64
N SER A 159 9.23 -7.89 -2.47
CA SER A 159 8.35 -6.79 -2.09
C SER A 159 7.33 -6.54 -3.20
N THR A 160 6.06 -6.35 -2.83
CA THR A 160 4.97 -6.17 -3.79
C THR A 160 4.31 -4.82 -3.64
N CYS A 161 3.81 -4.29 -4.75
CA CYS A 161 3.05 -3.06 -4.78
C CYS A 161 1.80 -3.27 -5.63
N THR A 162 0.63 -3.23 -5.00
CA THR A 162 -0.67 -3.39 -5.67
C THR A 162 -1.47 -2.11 -5.52
N ALA A 163 -1.95 -1.57 -6.63
CA ALA A 163 -2.78 -0.38 -6.68
C ALA A 163 -4.13 -0.66 -7.33
N LEU A 164 -5.19 -0.42 -6.56
CA LEU A 164 -6.57 -0.59 -7.02
C LEU A 164 -7.06 0.69 -7.68
N TYR A 165 -7.67 0.57 -8.85
CA TYR A 165 -8.23 1.71 -9.58
C TYR A 165 -9.57 1.37 -10.24
N ALA A 166 -10.46 2.35 -10.35
CA ALA A 166 -11.66 2.27 -11.17
C ALA A 166 -11.46 3.03 -12.50
N LYS A 167 -12.37 2.87 -13.47
CA LYS A 167 -12.23 3.55 -14.78
C LYS A 167 -12.28 5.07 -14.64
N GLU A 168 -12.98 5.55 -13.63
CA GLU A 168 -13.18 6.95 -13.28
C GLU A 168 -11.91 7.60 -12.71
N ASP A 169 -10.94 6.80 -12.24
CA ASP A 169 -9.65 7.28 -11.72
C ASP A 169 -8.65 7.64 -12.84
N ALA A 170 -9.09 7.75 -14.10
CA ALA A 170 -8.26 8.03 -15.27
C ALA A 170 -7.31 9.22 -15.08
N LEU A 171 -7.79 10.30 -14.45
CA LEU A 171 -6.97 11.48 -14.16
C LEU A 171 -5.86 11.19 -13.14
N LYS A 172 -6.19 10.51 -12.03
CA LYS A 172 -5.20 10.12 -11.00
C LYS A 172 -4.14 9.19 -11.61
N LEU A 173 -4.57 8.22 -12.41
CA LEU A 173 -3.67 7.32 -13.15
C LEU A 173 -2.75 8.10 -14.09
N ALA A 174 -3.26 9.11 -14.80
CA ALA A 174 -2.46 9.86 -15.76
C ALA A 174 -1.33 10.63 -15.07
N TYR A 175 -1.55 11.11 -13.85
CA TYR A 175 -0.50 11.74 -13.04
C TYR A 175 0.59 10.76 -12.56
N ILE A 176 0.27 9.47 -12.48
CA ILE A 176 1.20 8.43 -11.99
C ILE A 176 1.94 7.77 -13.15
N LEU A 177 1.21 7.33 -14.17
CA LEU A 177 1.72 6.53 -15.29
C LEU A 177 2.00 7.36 -16.54
N GLY A 178 1.42 8.56 -16.67
CA GLY A 178 1.41 9.34 -17.91
C GLY A 178 0.24 8.98 -18.82
N GLN A 179 -0.19 9.92 -19.66
CA GLN A 179 -1.42 9.81 -20.46
C GLN A 179 -1.45 8.59 -21.39
N GLN A 180 -0.37 8.35 -22.15
CA GLN A 180 -0.31 7.25 -23.11
C GLN A 180 -0.54 5.88 -22.46
N ALA A 181 0.17 5.62 -21.36
CA ALA A 181 0.05 4.36 -20.62
C ALA A 181 -1.36 4.17 -20.04
N VAL A 182 -2.06 5.26 -19.68
CA VAL A 182 -3.44 5.19 -19.18
C VAL A 182 -4.43 4.88 -20.28
N THR A 183 -4.26 5.45 -21.48
CA THR A 183 -5.10 5.12 -22.63
C THR A 183 -5.02 3.63 -22.94
N ASP A 184 -3.81 3.06 -22.98
CA ASP A 184 -3.61 1.63 -23.21
C ASP A 184 -4.21 0.77 -22.09
N LEU A 185 -4.03 1.19 -20.84
CA LEU A 185 -4.54 0.51 -19.65
C LEU A 185 -6.07 0.51 -19.58
N LEU A 186 -6.72 1.63 -19.91
CA LEU A 186 -8.18 1.74 -19.87
C LEU A 186 -8.86 0.99 -21.02
N ASN A 187 -8.23 0.95 -22.20
CA ASN A 187 -8.76 0.26 -23.38
C ASN A 187 -8.53 -1.25 -23.35
N SER A 188 -7.63 -1.73 -22.50
CA SER A 188 -7.36 -3.15 -22.36
C SER A 188 -8.52 -3.93 -21.75
N GLU A 189 -8.75 -5.13 -22.28
CA GLU A 189 -9.72 -6.10 -21.76
C GLU A 189 -9.29 -6.68 -20.41
N LYS A 190 -7.98 -6.80 -20.16
CA LYS A 190 -7.43 -7.32 -18.90
C LYS A 190 -7.77 -6.39 -17.74
N ASN A 191 -8.01 -6.98 -16.56
CA ASN A 191 -8.23 -6.23 -15.32
C ASN A 191 -6.94 -5.98 -14.54
N THR A 192 -5.81 -6.56 -14.96
CA THR A 192 -4.57 -6.51 -14.20
C THR A 192 -3.40 -6.16 -15.11
N HIS A 193 -2.63 -5.14 -14.71
CA HIS A 193 -1.54 -4.56 -15.48
C HIS A 193 -0.31 -4.47 -14.60
N MET A 194 0.79 -5.06 -15.03
CA MET A 194 2.06 -4.97 -14.30
C MET A 194 2.98 -3.97 -15.00
N PHE A 195 3.48 -3.00 -14.23
CA PHE A 195 4.49 -2.05 -14.66
C PHE A 195 5.80 -2.37 -13.95
N THR A 196 6.85 -2.57 -14.73
CA THR A 196 8.22 -2.71 -14.24
C THR A 196 9.07 -1.62 -14.90
N ASN A 197 10.06 -1.12 -14.18
CA ASN A 197 11.10 -0.32 -14.81
C ASN A 197 12.05 -1.28 -15.55
N LYS A 198 12.17 -1.14 -16.87
CA LYS A 198 13.26 -1.76 -17.64
C LYS A 198 14.43 -0.78 -17.71
#